data_AF-B5X615-F1
#
_entry.id   AF-B5X615-F1
#
_cell.length_a   1.000
_cell.length_b   1.000
_cell.length_c   1.000
_cell.angle_alpha   90.00
_cell.angle_beta   90.00
_cell.angle_gamma   90.00
#
_symmetry.space_group_name_H-M   'P 1'
#
loop_
_entity.id
_entity.type
_entity.pdbx_description
1 polymer ?
#
loop_
_entity_poly.entity_id
_entity_poly.type
_entity_poly.pdbx_seq_one_letter_code
_entity_poly.pdbx_strand_id
1 'polypeptide(L)' 'MSLKPRVVDFDETWNKLLTTIKAVVMLDYVERATWNDRFSYPTSFQLFGKIVFMTF' A
#
# COMPACT_ATOMS: atom_id res chain seq x y z
N MET A 1 -6.39 -0.87 -10.69
CA MET A 1 -5.44 -0.98 -11.81
C MET A 1 -5.71 -2.28 -12.59
N SER A 2 -5.58 -2.30 -13.92
CA SER A 2 -5.45 -3.54 -14.72
C SER A 2 -4.13 -4.24 -14.39
N LEU A 3 -4.14 -5.57 -14.25
CA LEU A 3 -2.97 -6.41 -13.92
C LEU A 3 -2.00 -6.61 -15.09
N LYS A 4 -2.27 -6.02 -16.26
CA LYS A 4 -1.35 -6.06 -17.40
C LYS A 4 -0.05 -5.31 -17.05
N PRO A 5 1.13 -5.82 -17.45
CA PRO A 5 2.39 -5.10 -17.30
C PRO A 5 2.31 -3.72 -17.96
N ARG A 6 2.85 -2.69 -17.29
CA ARG A 6 2.90 -1.33 -17.80
C ARG A 6 4.22 -0.70 -17.42
N VAL A 7 4.68 0.23 -18.25
CA VAL A 7 5.77 1.12 -17.90
C VAL A 7 5.26 2.07 -16.83
N VAL A 8 5.96 2.13 -15.70
CA VAL A 8 5.68 3.03 -14.58
C VAL A 8 6.91 3.87 -14.31
N ASP A 9 6.68 5.12 -13.92
CA ASP A 9 7.76 5.99 -13.46
C ASP A 9 8.28 5.47 -12.10
N PHE A 10 9.58 5.17 -12.07
CA PHE A 10 10.21 4.61 -10.87
C PHE A 10 10.24 5.64 -9.73
N ASP A 11 10.69 6.86 -9.99
CA ASP A 11 10.87 7.88 -8.97
C ASP A 11 9.52 8.30 -8.39
N GLU A 12 8.49 8.42 -9.24
CA GLU A 12 7.14 8.71 -8.78
C GLU A 12 6.61 7.59 -7.86
N THR A 13 6.79 6.33 -8.27
CA THR A 13 6.30 5.18 -7.50
C THR A 13 7.08 5.01 -6.20
N TRP A 14 8.40 5.17 -6.26
CA TRP A 14 9.30 5.01 -5.12
C TRP A 14 9.09 6.10 -4.07
N ASN A 15 8.94 7.36 -4.46
CA ASN A 15 8.69 8.45 -3.51
C ASN A 15 7.38 8.25 -2.73
N LYS A 16 6.34 7.77 -3.42
CA LYS A 16 5.05 7.42 -2.80
C LYS A 16 5.19 6.25 -1.82
N LEU A 17 5.93 5.20 -2.20
CA LEU A 17 6.21 4.05 -1.34
C LEU A 17 7.05 4.42 -0.10
N LEU A 18 8.13 5.19 -0.31
CA LEU A 18 9.05 5.60 0.74
C LEU A 18 8.35 6.41 1.83
N THR A 19 7.44 7.29 1.44
CA THR A 19 6.65 8.09 2.40
C THR A 19 5.78 7.18 3.28
N THR A 20 5.11 6.19 2.67
CA THR A 20 4.30 5.23 3.43
C THR A 20 5.17 4.35 4.34
N ILE A 21 6.34 3.91 3.89
CA ILE A 21 7.28 3.10 4.71
C ILE A 21 7.74 3.91 5.93
N LYS A 22 8.10 5.18 5.76
CA LYS A 22 8.51 6.04 6.88
C LYS A 22 7.42 6.16 7.93
N ALA A 23 6.17 6.40 7.52
CA ALA A 23 5.04 6.48 8.44
C ALA A 23 4.83 5.16 9.21
N VAL A 24 4.90 4.01 8.52
CA VAL A 24 4.77 2.69 9.14
C VAL A 24 5.88 2.41 10.15
N VAL A 25 7.13 2.72 9.80
CA VAL A 25 8.28 2.52 10.70
C VAL A 25 8.19 3.41 11.95
N MET A 26 7.61 4.60 11.82
CA MET A 26 7.36 5.51 12.94
C MET A 26 6.08 5.17 13.73
N LEU A 27 5.35 4.10 13.37
CA LEU A 27 4.02 3.77 13.90
C LEU A 27 3.02 4.93 13.78
N ASP A 28 3.19 5.76 12.76
CA ASP A 28 2.31 6.88 12.46
C ASP A 28 1.07 6.40 11.69
N TYR A 29 0.02 7.20 11.70
CA TYR A 29 -1.24 6.88 11.03
C TYR A 29 -1.07 6.87 9.51
N VAL A 30 -1.40 5.75 8.88
CA VAL A 30 -1.47 5.61 7.43
C VAL A 30 -2.91 5.35 7.02
N GLU A 31 -3.43 6.19 6.13
CA GLU A 31 -4.77 6.01 5.60
C GLU A 31 -4.90 4.65 4.89
N ARG A 32 -5.95 3.89 5.22
CA ARG A 32 -6.22 2.57 4.65
C ARG A 32 -6.30 2.59 3.11
N ALA A 33 -6.85 3.65 2.51
CA ALA A 33 -6.91 3.78 1.06
C ALA A 33 -5.49 3.89 0.45
N THR A 34 -4.64 4.71 1.07
CA THR A 34 -3.23 4.85 0.70
C THR A 34 -2.46 3.54 0.87
N TRP A 35 -2.69 2.81 1.97
CA TRP A 35 -2.07 1.49 2.18
C TRP A 35 -2.50 0.47 1.13
N ASN A 36 -3.80 0.40 0.82
CA ASN A 36 -4.34 -0.50 -0.20
C ASN A 36 -3.87 -0.14 -1.61
N ASP A 37 -3.51 1.12 -1.88
CA ASP A 37 -2.90 1.51 -3.15
C ASP A 37 -1.47 0.94 -3.30
N ARG A 38 -0.71 0.86 -2.19
CA ARG A 38 0.67 0.31 -2.19
C ARG A 38 0.69 -1.17 -2.52
N PHE A 39 -0.37 -1.89 -2.17
CA PHE A 39 -0.52 -3.29 -2.51
C PHE A 39 -1.73 -3.46 -3.43
N SER A 40 -1.46 -3.59 -4.72
CA SER A 40 -2.48 -3.95 -5.71
C SER A 40 -2.95 -5.39 -5.50
N TYR A 41 -3.68 -5.64 -4.41
CA TYR A 41 -4.25 -6.94 -4.08
C TYR A 41 -5.48 -7.19 -4.96
N PRO A 42 -5.67 -8.43 -5.45
CA PRO A 42 -7.00 -8.89 -5.84
C PRO A 42 -7.94 -8.67 -4.65
N THR A 43 -9.17 -8.24 -4.89
CA THR A 43 -10.20 -7.97 -3.86
C THR A 43 -10.39 -9.12 -2.86
N SER A 44 -10.06 -10.37 -3.24
CA SER A 44 -10.03 -11.54 -2.36
C SER A 44 -8.97 -11.49 -1.25
N PHE A 45 -7.86 -10.79 -1.43
CA PHE A 45 -6.77 -10.67 -0.45
C PHE A 45 -6.90 -9.43 0.46
N GLN A 46 -7.82 -8.52 0.19
CA GLN A 46 -8.08 -7.35 1.04
C GLN A 46 -8.56 -7.73 2.47
N LEU A 47 -9.10 -8.93 2.65
CA LEU A 47 -9.51 -9.46 3.95
C LEU A 47 -8.31 -9.80 4.86
N PHE A 48 -7.18 -10.22 4.31
CA PHE A 48 -5.96 -10.49 5.11
C PHE A 48 -5.36 -9.19 5.67
N GLY A 49 -5.32 -8.12 4.87
CA GLY A 49 -4.90 -6.79 5.34
C GLY A 49 -5.86 -6.18 6.37
N LYS A 50 -7.16 -6.53 6.34
CA LYS A 50 -8.13 -6.15 7.39
C LYS A 50 -7.78 -6.76 8.74
N ILE A 51 -7.39 -8.03 8.78
CA ILE A 51 -7.11 -8.76 10.02
C ILE A 51 -5.84 -8.22 10.69
N VAL A 52 -4.76 -8.02 9.93
CA VAL A 52 -3.49 -7.56 10.51
C VAL A 52 -3.62 -6.18 11.17
N PHE A 53 -4.31 -5.22 10.55
CA PHE A 53 -4.42 -3.84 11.07
C PHE A 53 -5.57 -3.57 12.05
N MET A 54 -6.55 -4.48 12.23
CA MET A 54 -7.56 -4.31 13.29
C MET A 54 -7.02 -4.67 14.69
N THR A 55 -5.79 -5.20 14.74
CA THR A 55 -5.14 -5.72 15.96
C THR A 55 -3.95 -4.88 16.41
N PHE A 56 -3.63 -3.78 15.71
CA PHE A 56 -2.60 -2.81 16.06
C PHE A 56 -3.18 -1.40 16.10
#